data_AF-A0A257K7G3-F1
#
_entry.id   AF-A0A257K7G3-F1
#
_cell.length_a   1.000
_cell.length_b   1.000
_cell.length_c   1.000
_cell.angle_alpha   90.00
_cell.angle_beta   90.00
_cell.angle_gamma   90.00
#
_symmetry.space_group_name_H-M   'P 1'
#
loop_
_entity.id
_entity.type
_entity.pdbx_description
1 polymer ?
#
loop_
_entity_poly.entity_id
_entity_poly.type
_entity_poly.pdbx_seq_one_letter_code
_entity_poly.pdbx_strand_id
1 'polypeptide(L)'
;MLTISASEPLAHIRPQLSDEDKLAARQASAIARGEPPPRPPVVYAVVTSTAPKRATSEAGLALMRSAAAQVLPPVPEHLEVMPVGAQWRAAWWPFTSLADAERVRVMLIGRGVKAEVVEF
;
A
#
# COMPACT_ATOMS: atom_id res chain seq x y z
N MET A 1 55.62 49.38 -16.84
CA MET A 1 54.21 49.10 -17.22
C MET A 1 54.11 47.59 -17.48
N LEU A 2 53.50 46.84 -16.56
CA LEU A 2 53.24 45.40 -16.71
C LEU A 2 51.75 45.18 -16.50
N THR A 3 51.09 44.71 -17.55
CA THR A 3 49.69 44.29 -17.59
C THR A 3 49.60 42.90 -16.99
N ILE A 4 48.81 42.70 -15.93
CA ILE A 4 48.45 41.36 -15.45
C ILE A 4 46.95 41.17 -15.70
N SER A 5 46.68 40.24 -16.62
CA SER A 5 45.38 39.78 -17.05
C SER A 5 44.81 38.76 -16.05
N ALA A 6 43.49 38.85 -15.86
CA ALA A 6 42.50 37.94 -15.28
C ALA A 6 42.96 36.66 -14.55
N SER A 7 42.42 36.45 -13.34
CA SER A 7 42.15 35.12 -12.79
C SER A 7 40.68 35.04 -12.41
N GLU A 8 39.91 34.32 -13.22
CA GLU A 8 38.52 33.95 -12.95
C GLU A 8 38.44 32.96 -11.76
N PRO A 9 37.37 33.00 -10.96
CA PRO A 9 37.22 32.10 -9.82
C PRO A 9 36.95 30.66 -10.31
N LEU A 10 37.85 29.74 -9.92
CA LEU A 10 37.69 28.28 -10.00
C LEU A 10 36.48 27.82 -9.18
N ALA A 11 35.28 27.94 -9.74
CA ALA A 11 34.06 27.42 -9.17
C ALA A 11 33.42 26.45 -10.16
N HIS A 12 33.95 25.23 -10.36
CA HIS A 12 33.25 24.13 -11.06
C HIS A 12 34.03 22.78 -11.04
N ILE A 13 34.25 22.15 -9.88
CA ILE A 13 34.88 20.80 -9.81
C ILE A 13 34.03 19.76 -9.06
N ARG A 14 32.76 20.05 -8.76
CA ARG A 14 31.84 19.01 -8.29
C ARG A 14 30.67 18.92 -9.27
N PRO A 15 30.67 17.95 -10.19
CA PRO A 15 29.45 17.59 -10.90
C PRO A 15 28.39 17.28 -9.83
N GLN A 16 27.43 18.18 -9.66
CA GLN A 16 26.27 17.92 -8.83
C GLN A 16 25.46 16.89 -9.59
N LEU A 17 25.66 15.62 -9.25
CA LEU A 17 24.86 14.53 -9.79
C LEU A 17 23.39 14.87 -9.53
N SER A 18 22.56 14.78 -10.58
CA SER A 18 21.12 14.99 -10.42
C SER A 18 20.55 13.92 -9.48
N ASP A 19 19.41 14.19 -8.85
CA ASP A 19 18.79 13.20 -7.96
C ASP A 19 18.36 11.93 -8.71
N GLU A 20 18.06 12.06 -10.01
CA GLU A 20 17.82 10.96 -10.94
C GLU A 20 19.08 10.10 -11.13
N ASP A 21 20.24 10.72 -11.39
CA ASP A 21 21.52 10.00 -11.53
C ASP A 21 21.93 9.29 -10.23
N LYS A 22 21.66 9.90 -9.08
CA LYS A 22 21.94 9.28 -7.77
C LYS A 22 21.08 8.04 -7.56
N LEU A 23 19.80 8.09 -7.96
CA LEU A 23 18.89 6.95 -7.89
C LEU A 23 19.34 5.83 -8.83
N ALA A 24 19.69 6.18 -10.08
CA ALA A 24 20.20 5.23 -11.06
C ALA A 24 21.50 4.54 -10.58
N ALA A 25 22.45 5.30 -10.03
CA ALA A 25 23.70 4.75 -9.49
C ALA A 25 23.47 3.81 -8.29
N ARG A 26 22.50 4.14 -7.42
CA ARG A 26 22.11 3.27 -6.29
C ARG A 26 21.48 1.97 -6.78
N GLN A 27 20.57 2.05 -7.76
CA GLN A 27 19.96 0.86 -8.38
C GLN A 27 21.01 -0.03 -9.07
N ALA A 28 21.90 0.57 -9.87
CA ALA A 28 22.99 -0.16 -10.53
C ALA A 28 23.93 -0.84 -9.52
N SER A 29 24.23 -0.17 -8.40
CA SER A 29 25.04 -0.75 -7.32
C SER A 29 24.33 -1.90 -6.61
N ALA A 30 23.02 -1.80 -6.38
CA ALA A 30 22.23 -2.87 -5.76
C ALA A 30 22.18 -4.12 -6.67
N ILE A 31 21.96 -3.91 -7.98
CA ILE A 31 22.01 -4.97 -9.00
C ILE A 31 23.39 -5.64 -9.02
N ALA A 32 24.47 -4.86 -9.03
CA ALA A 32 25.84 -5.38 -9.06
C ALA A 32 26.22 -6.19 -7.80
N ARG A 33 25.62 -5.88 -6.64
CA ARG A 33 25.80 -6.63 -5.39
C ARG A 33 24.95 -7.89 -5.29
N GLY A 34 24.09 -8.16 -6.27
CA GLY A 34 23.10 -9.23 -6.18
C GLY A 34 22.08 -8.99 -5.06
N GLU A 35 21.87 -7.73 -4.69
CA GLU A 35 20.88 -7.36 -3.68
C GLU A 35 19.49 -7.71 -4.25
N PRO A 36 18.72 -8.60 -3.60
CA PRO A 36 17.41 -8.95 -4.10
C PRO A 36 16.56 -7.68 -4.16
N PRO A 37 15.72 -7.51 -5.19
CA PRO A 37 14.85 -6.35 -5.28
C PRO A 37 14.02 -6.25 -3.99
N PRO A 38 13.75 -5.04 -3.48
CA PRO A 38 12.92 -4.88 -2.30
C PRO A 38 11.59 -5.59 -2.54
N ARG A 39 11.23 -6.51 -1.62
CA ARG A 39 9.94 -7.21 -1.71
C ARG A 39 8.82 -6.17 -1.66
N PRO A 40 7.77 -6.31 -2.49
CA PRO A 40 6.61 -5.44 -2.37
C PRO A 40 6.04 -5.52 -0.94
N PRO A 41 5.49 -4.41 -0.42
CA PRO A 41 4.87 -4.43 0.90
C PRO A 41 3.69 -5.40 0.90
N VAL A 42 3.64 -6.28 1.90
CA VAL A 42 2.51 -7.19 2.11
C VAL A 42 1.29 -6.39 2.52
N VAL A 43 0.16 -6.61 1.84
CA VAL A 43 -1.12 -5.97 2.16
C VAL A 43 -2.18 -7.02 2.48
N TYR A 44 -3.15 -6.61 3.29
CA TYR A 44 -4.21 -7.48 3.77
C TYR A 44 -5.59 -6.92 3.38
N ALA A 45 -6.55 -7.82 3.15
CA ALA A 45 -7.96 -7.50 3.01
C ALA A 45 -8.77 -8.21 4.09
N VAL A 46 -9.79 -7.54 4.62
CA VAL A 46 -10.83 -8.18 5.42
C VAL A 46 -12.02 -8.46 4.49
N VAL A 47 -12.42 -9.72 4.39
CA VAL A 47 -13.42 -10.18 3.43
C VAL A 47 -14.55 -10.93 4.12
N THR A 48 -15.77 -10.83 3.59
CA THR A 48 -16.87 -11.70 4.04
C THR A 48 -16.76 -13.08 3.43
N SER A 49 -17.45 -14.06 4.01
CA SER A 49 -17.75 -15.32 3.29
C SER A 49 -18.40 -15.04 1.93
N THR A 50 -18.14 -15.90 0.96
CA THR A 50 -18.75 -15.79 -0.36
C THR A 50 -20.25 -16.14 -0.32
N ALA A 51 -21.03 -15.46 -1.16
CA ALA A 51 -22.46 -15.69 -1.32
C ALA A 51 -22.82 -15.79 -2.81
N PRO A 52 -23.79 -16.63 -3.19
CA PRO A 52 -24.21 -16.77 -4.60
C PRO A 52 -24.93 -15.51 -5.12
N LYS A 53 -25.59 -14.75 -4.25
CA LYS A 53 -26.32 -13.52 -4.60
C LYS A 53 -25.50 -12.29 -4.22
N ARG A 54 -25.28 -11.39 -5.19
CA ARG A 54 -24.59 -10.11 -4.98
C ARG A 54 -25.20 -9.29 -3.84
N ALA A 55 -26.54 -9.25 -3.75
CA ALA A 55 -27.27 -8.52 -2.72
C ALA A 55 -26.91 -8.96 -1.28
N THR A 56 -26.58 -10.25 -1.07
CA THR A 56 -26.14 -10.75 0.25
C THR A 56 -24.78 -10.17 0.62
N SER A 57 -23.87 -10.08 -0.35
CA SER A 57 -22.55 -9.45 -0.15
C SER A 57 -22.66 -7.93 0.01
N GLU A 58 -23.62 -7.28 -0.65
CA GLU A 58 -23.91 -5.85 -0.46
C GLU A 58 -24.41 -5.53 0.95
N ALA A 59 -25.23 -6.40 1.54
CA ALA A 59 -25.60 -6.28 2.95
C ALA A 59 -24.37 -6.41 3.88
N GLY A 60 -23.47 -7.35 3.58
CA GLY A 60 -22.18 -7.47 4.27
C GLY A 60 -21.33 -6.20 4.14
N LEU A 61 -21.28 -5.61 2.94
CA LEU A 61 -20.58 -4.35 2.68
C LEU A 61 -21.17 -3.18 3.48
N ALA A 62 -22.50 -3.10 3.59
CA ALA A 62 -23.15 -2.07 4.41
C ALA A 62 -22.76 -2.20 5.89
N LEU A 63 -22.67 -3.43 6.41
CA LEU A 63 -22.19 -3.68 7.78
C LEU A 63 -20.71 -3.31 7.92
N MET A 64 -19.86 -3.60 6.93
CA MET A 64 -18.46 -3.17 6.94
C MET A 64 -18.33 -1.64 6.93
N ARG A 65 -19.09 -0.92 6.11
CA ARG A 65 -19.13 0.55 6.11
C ARG A 65 -19.56 1.12 7.46
N SER A 66 -20.56 0.50 8.09
CA SER A 66 -20.98 0.90 9.44
C SER A 66 -19.89 0.68 10.51
N ALA A 67 -19.03 -0.31 10.29
CA ALA A 67 -17.91 -0.61 11.18
C ALA A 67 -16.73 0.35 10.94
N ALA A 68 -16.49 0.77 9.68
CA ALA A 68 -15.48 1.74 9.31
C ALA A 68 -15.62 3.08 10.04
N ALA A 69 -16.85 3.53 10.29
CA ALA A 69 -17.12 4.73 11.06
C ALA A 69 -16.67 4.68 12.53
N GLN A 70 -16.31 3.49 13.05
CA GLN A 70 -15.88 3.27 14.44
C GLN A 70 -14.41 2.88 14.55
N VAL A 71 -13.69 2.75 13.44
CA VAL A 71 -12.26 2.42 13.44
C VAL A 71 -11.45 3.71 13.51
N LEU A 72 -10.42 3.72 14.34
CA LEU A 72 -9.48 4.84 14.42
C LEU A 72 -8.61 4.89 13.15
N PRO A 73 -8.34 6.08 12.59
CA PRO A 73 -7.45 6.22 11.43
C PRO A 73 -6.03 5.66 11.67
N PRO A 74 -5.35 5.19 10.61
CA PRO A 74 -5.78 5.21 9.21
C PRO A 74 -6.77 4.08 8.89
N VAL A 75 -7.86 4.44 8.21
CA VAL A 75 -8.91 3.51 7.79
C VAL A 75 -8.77 3.27 6.29
N PRO A 76 -8.72 2.02 5.79
CA PRO A 76 -8.61 1.79 4.36
C PRO A 76 -9.83 2.29 3.60
N GLU A 77 -9.61 2.88 2.43
CA GLU A 77 -10.66 3.53 1.64
C GLU A 77 -11.47 2.56 0.78
N HIS A 78 -10.90 1.42 0.38
CA HIS A 78 -11.56 0.51 -0.55
C HIS A 78 -12.50 -0.44 0.20
N LEU A 79 -13.80 -0.22 -0.01
CA LEU A 79 -14.90 -0.99 0.53
C LEU A 79 -15.86 -1.32 -0.61
N GLU A 80 -15.79 -2.55 -1.12
CA GLU A 80 -16.51 -2.95 -2.33
C GLU A 80 -17.01 -4.42 -2.29
N VAL A 81 -17.91 -4.76 -3.21
CA VAL A 81 -18.32 -6.15 -3.46
C VAL A 81 -17.58 -6.66 -4.69
N MET A 82 -16.84 -7.75 -4.53
CA MET A 82 -16.02 -8.37 -5.57
C MET A 82 -16.58 -9.75 -5.95
N PRO A 83 -16.51 -10.14 -7.24
CA PRO A 83 -16.80 -11.50 -7.66
C PRO A 83 -15.67 -12.46 -7.26
N VAL A 84 -16.04 -13.68 -6.90
CA VAL A 84 -15.14 -14.82 -6.64
C VAL A 84 -15.72 -16.04 -7.35
N GLY A 85 -15.22 -16.33 -8.56
CA GLY A 85 -15.84 -17.31 -9.44
C GLY A 85 -17.28 -16.93 -9.78
N ALA A 86 -18.24 -17.82 -9.49
CA ALA A 86 -19.68 -17.57 -9.65
C ALA A 86 -20.35 -16.92 -8.41
N GLN A 87 -19.58 -16.56 -7.40
CA GLN A 87 -20.04 -16.01 -6.13
C GLN A 87 -19.55 -14.57 -5.92
N TRP A 88 -19.99 -13.96 -4.83
CA TRP A 88 -19.70 -12.57 -4.47
C TRP A 88 -19.25 -12.48 -3.02
N ARG A 89 -18.35 -11.55 -2.70
CA ARG A 89 -17.96 -11.22 -1.31
C ARG A 89 -17.77 -9.72 -1.16
N ALA A 90 -18.00 -9.19 0.05
CA ALA A 90 -17.53 -7.85 0.37
C ALA A 90 -16.07 -7.90 0.80
N ALA A 91 -15.30 -6.89 0.43
CA ALA A 91 -13.89 -6.75 0.74
C ALA A 91 -13.59 -5.33 1.24
N TRP A 92 -12.66 -5.25 2.19
CA TRP A 92 -12.15 -4.01 2.74
C TRP A 92 -10.62 -4.04 2.77
N TRP A 93 -9.98 -3.09 2.08
CA TRP A 93 -8.54 -3.10 1.83
C TRP A 93 -8.02 -1.70 1.39
N PRO A 94 -6.69 -1.50 1.24
CA PRO A 94 -5.61 -2.29 1.78
C PRO A 94 -5.36 -1.99 3.26
N PHE A 95 -5.21 -3.04 4.06
CA PHE A 95 -4.60 -2.93 5.39
C PHE A 95 -3.09 -3.18 5.25
N THR A 96 -2.27 -2.30 5.79
CA THR A 96 -0.80 -2.44 5.79
C THR A 96 -0.28 -3.24 7.00
N SER A 97 -1.19 -3.63 7.91
CA SER A 97 -0.90 -4.32 9.15
C SER A 97 -1.90 -5.45 9.35
N LEU A 98 -1.38 -6.67 9.56
CA LEU A 98 -2.18 -7.83 9.91
C LEU A 98 -2.97 -7.59 11.20
N ALA A 99 -2.34 -6.94 12.18
CA ALA A 99 -2.98 -6.66 13.47
C ALA A 99 -4.19 -5.73 13.31
N ASP A 100 -4.12 -4.75 12.41
CA ASP A 100 -5.24 -3.83 12.15
C ASP A 100 -6.38 -4.56 11.43
N ALA A 101 -6.05 -5.38 10.43
CA ALA A 101 -7.02 -6.23 9.73
C ALA A 101 -7.73 -7.21 10.68
N GLU A 102 -7.00 -7.84 11.60
CA GLU A 102 -7.58 -8.75 12.60
C GLU A 102 -8.47 -8.04 13.63
N ARG A 103 -8.09 -6.84 14.08
CA ARG A 103 -8.98 -6.05 14.96
C ARG A 103 -10.31 -5.75 14.27
N VAL A 104 -10.26 -5.37 12.99
CA VAL A 104 -11.46 -5.15 12.19
C VAL A 104 -12.27 -6.43 12.02
N ARG A 105 -11.61 -7.57 11.73
CA ARG A 105 -12.28 -8.87 11.63
C ARG A 105 -13.02 -9.23 12.92
N VAL A 106 -12.39 -9.07 14.08
CA VAL A 106 -13.02 -9.35 15.38
C VAL A 106 -14.22 -8.44 15.62
N MET A 107 -14.11 -7.15 15.31
CA MET A 107 -15.22 -6.21 15.41
C MET A 107 -16.40 -6.61 14.49
N LEU A 108 -16.13 -7.08 13.28
CA LEU A 108 -17.15 -7.55 12.34
C LEU A 108 -17.83 -8.83 12.82
N ILE A 109 -17.07 -9.77 13.39
CA ILE A 109 -17.63 -10.99 14.01
C ILE A 109 -18.57 -10.62 15.16
N GLY A 110 -18.20 -9.65 15.99
CA GLY A 110 -19.07 -9.13 17.05
C GLY A 110 -20.38 -8.53 16.55
N ARG A 111 -20.46 -8.17 15.26
CA ARG A 111 -21.66 -7.67 14.56
C ARG A 111 -22.40 -8.75 13.78
N GLY A 112 -22.03 -10.03 13.93
CA GLY A 112 -22.62 -11.15 13.21
C GLY A 112 -22.14 -11.29 11.76
N VAL A 113 -21.09 -10.56 11.34
CA VAL A 113 -20.49 -10.71 10.02
C VAL A 113 -19.40 -11.77 10.07
N LYS A 114 -19.56 -12.86 9.32
CA LYS A 114 -18.48 -13.83 9.12
C LYS A 114 -17.42 -13.20 8.22
N ALA A 115 -16.26 -12.90 8.81
CA ALA A 115 -15.15 -12.24 8.15
C ALA A 115 -13.82 -13.01 8.30
N GLU A 116 -12.97 -12.88 7.30
CA GLU A 116 -11.64 -13.49 7.19
C GLU A 116 -10.61 -12.43 6.78
N VAL A 117 -9.36 -12.59 7.20
CA VAL A 117 -8.24 -11.79 6.70
C VAL A 117 -7.50 -12.58 5.64
N VAL A 118 -7.24 -11.95 4.49
CA VAL A 118 -6.46 -12.54 3.39
C VAL A 118 -5.28 -11.65 3.04
N GLU A 119 -4.13 -12.27 2.80
CA GLU A 119 -2.94 -11.63 2.24
C GLU A 119 -3.02 -11.63 0.71
N PHE A 120 -2.59 -10.54 0.05
CA PHE A 120 -2.52 -10.47 -1.41
C PHE A 120 -1.44 -9.49 -1.91
#